data_AF-A0A2H0ZVL3-F1
#
_entry.id   AF-A0A2H0ZVL3-F1
#
_cell.length_a   1.000
_cell.length_b   1.000
_cell.length_c   1.000
_cell.angle_alpha   90.00
_cell.angle_beta   90.00
_cell.angle_gamma   90.00
#
_symmetry.space_group_name_H-M   'P 1'
#
loop_
_entity.id
_entity.type
_entity.pdbx_description
1 polymer ?
#
loop_
_entity_poly.entity_id
_entity_poly.type
_entity_poly.pdbx_seq_one_letter_code
_entity_poly.pdbx_strand_id
1 'polypeptide(L)'
;MNSQISSHIEQLLTQATHKPLIVGISGPQGSGKSYLVTHLLDHFHTTQPNLKVAGFSIDDFYLPHDKQAEVTANARNEGNWVLQGRGLPGTHDVELLQEVLAKLRAKQPVAVPKYDKSAFNGEGDRLPQSEWEKFDGAVDLVLLEGWFTGFRALEPGTFTTAYFTNWPSSLVQKHKFYHLQEVNERLEEFHSVWDSFDYFVFFDTDSTDNVYAWRQEQEDELIAKKGTGMTKEQVRAFVDRYMPMYVLYYWRLCRKGTAKKGKNLKVRIDEKREVLSIEVV
;
A
#
# COMPACT_ATOMS: atom_id res chain seq x y z
N MET A 1 2.15 -20.12 4.67
CA MET A 1 1.92 -18.67 4.89
C MET A 1 0.45 -18.35 5.07
N ASN A 2 -0.35 -18.41 4.01
CA ASN A 2 -1.73 -17.94 4.02
C ASN A 2 -2.61 -18.62 5.08
N SER A 3 -2.51 -19.94 5.25
CA SER A 3 -3.25 -20.67 6.29
C SER A 3 -2.95 -20.16 7.71
N GLN A 4 -1.69 -19.89 8.03
CA GLN A 4 -1.29 -19.36 9.34
C GLN A 4 -1.83 -17.94 9.56
N ILE A 5 -1.80 -17.09 8.51
CA ILE A 5 -2.36 -15.74 8.57
C ILE A 5 -3.89 -15.79 8.73
N SER A 6 -4.58 -16.62 7.96
CA SER A 6 -6.03 -16.84 8.09
C SER A 6 -6.40 -17.27 9.50
N SER A 7 -5.74 -18.30 10.06
CA SER A 7 -6.01 -18.77 11.42
C SER A 7 -5.76 -17.69 12.48
N HIS A 8 -4.76 -16.82 12.28
CA HIS A 8 -4.52 -15.71 13.21
C HIS A 8 -5.65 -14.66 13.14
N ILE A 9 -6.10 -14.31 11.94
CA ILE A 9 -7.23 -13.38 11.76
C ILE A 9 -8.53 -13.98 12.31
N GLU A 10 -8.77 -15.28 12.11
CA GLU A 10 -9.91 -16.00 12.71
C GLU A 10 -9.93 -15.88 14.24
N GLN A 11 -8.78 -16.11 14.89
CA GLN A 11 -8.68 -15.94 16.34
C GLN A 11 -9.03 -14.52 16.78
N LEU A 12 -8.56 -13.50 16.05
CA LEU A 12 -8.89 -12.10 16.34
C LEU A 12 -10.38 -11.79 16.15
N LEU A 13 -11.00 -12.34 15.10
CA LEU A 13 -12.44 -12.18 14.84
C LEU A 13 -13.29 -12.77 15.97
N THR A 14 -12.90 -13.91 16.56
CA THR A 14 -13.63 -14.49 17.70
C THR A 14 -13.57 -13.64 18.98
N GLN A 15 -12.55 -12.79 19.11
CA GLN A 15 -12.36 -11.89 20.24
C GLN A 15 -13.03 -10.52 20.03
N ALA A 16 -13.36 -10.16 18.79
CA ALA A 16 -13.97 -8.89 18.46
C ALA A 16 -15.46 -8.92 18.82
N THR A 17 -15.86 -8.10 19.79
CA THR A 17 -17.28 -7.91 20.10
C THR A 17 -17.67 -6.48 19.72
N HIS A 18 -18.66 -6.37 18.82
CA HIS A 18 -19.38 -5.18 18.36
C HIS A 18 -18.81 -4.33 17.20
N LYS A 19 -17.49 -4.17 17.02
CA LYS A 19 -16.90 -3.36 15.93
C LYS A 19 -16.22 -4.22 14.85
N PRO A 20 -16.13 -3.75 13.57
CA PRO A 20 -15.37 -4.45 12.55
C PRO A 20 -13.88 -4.50 12.91
N LEU A 21 -13.23 -5.62 12.62
CA LEU A 21 -11.78 -5.77 12.72
C LEU A 21 -11.14 -5.12 11.48
N ILE A 22 -10.31 -4.10 11.67
CA ILE A 22 -9.58 -3.47 10.56
C ILE A 22 -8.13 -3.96 10.57
N VAL A 23 -7.74 -4.64 9.49
CA VAL A 23 -6.40 -5.20 9.29
C VAL A 23 -5.70 -4.46 8.16
N GLY A 24 -4.61 -3.78 8.49
CA GLY A 24 -3.71 -3.21 7.48
C GLY A 24 -2.72 -4.26 6.98
N ILE A 25 -2.44 -4.26 5.68
CA ILE A 25 -1.50 -5.18 5.04
C ILE A 25 -0.47 -4.37 4.24
N SER A 26 0.81 -4.60 4.51
CA SER A 26 1.88 -3.85 3.85
C SER A 26 2.97 -4.76 3.31
N GLY A 27 3.60 -4.35 2.22
CA GLY A 27 4.70 -5.12 1.66
C GLY A 27 5.26 -4.46 0.41
N PRO A 28 6.54 -4.68 0.10
CA PRO A 28 7.11 -4.13 -1.12
C PRO A 28 6.35 -4.59 -2.37
N GLN A 29 6.43 -3.80 -3.44
CA GLN A 29 5.81 -4.13 -4.72
C GLN A 29 6.29 -5.51 -5.19
N GLY A 30 5.33 -6.41 -5.47
CA GLY A 30 5.64 -7.77 -5.89
C GLY A 30 5.82 -8.80 -4.76
N SER A 31 5.75 -8.40 -3.48
CA SER A 31 5.89 -9.30 -2.32
C SER A 31 4.74 -10.30 -2.14
N GLY A 32 3.64 -10.17 -2.89
CA GLY A 32 2.45 -11.02 -2.76
C GLY A 32 1.35 -10.50 -1.85
N LYS A 33 1.41 -9.25 -1.37
CA LYS A 33 0.39 -8.65 -0.49
C LYS A 33 -1.04 -8.67 -1.08
N SER A 34 -1.20 -8.32 -2.36
CA SER A 34 -2.52 -8.30 -3.01
C SER A 34 -3.03 -9.74 -3.23
N TYR A 35 -2.12 -10.70 -3.51
CA TYR A 35 -2.45 -12.13 -3.56
C TYR A 35 -2.93 -12.66 -2.21
N LEU A 36 -2.29 -12.24 -1.10
CA LEU A 36 -2.74 -12.57 0.25
C LEU A 36 -4.16 -12.05 0.50
N VAL A 37 -4.47 -10.81 0.13
CA VAL A 37 -5.83 -10.25 0.30
C VAL A 37 -6.86 -11.06 -0.48
N THR A 38 -6.61 -11.37 -1.76
CA THR A 38 -7.51 -12.21 -2.56
C THR A 38 -7.73 -13.57 -1.91
N HIS A 39 -6.65 -14.23 -1.47
CA HIS A 39 -6.76 -15.50 -0.77
C HIS A 39 -7.55 -15.41 0.55
N LEU A 40 -7.38 -14.34 1.33
CA LEU A 40 -8.14 -14.14 2.56
C LEU A 40 -9.64 -13.93 2.27
N LEU A 41 -9.97 -13.13 1.26
CA LEU A 41 -11.35 -12.94 0.81
C LEU A 41 -11.99 -14.28 0.41
N ASP A 42 -11.32 -15.07 -0.42
CA ASP A 42 -11.81 -16.38 -0.87
C ASP A 42 -11.96 -17.36 0.30
N HIS A 43 -10.98 -17.38 1.20
CA HIS A 43 -10.99 -18.22 2.40
C HIS A 43 -12.19 -17.92 3.30
N PHE A 44 -12.42 -16.65 3.65
CA PHE A 44 -13.53 -16.27 4.52
C PHE A 44 -14.87 -16.42 3.84
N HIS A 45 -14.99 -16.12 2.55
CA HIS A 45 -16.20 -16.38 1.80
C HIS A 45 -16.57 -17.87 1.81
N THR A 46 -15.58 -18.75 1.66
CA THR A 46 -15.80 -20.21 1.60
C THR A 46 -16.07 -20.81 2.99
N THR A 47 -15.31 -20.41 4.01
CA THR A 47 -15.36 -21.03 5.34
C THR A 47 -16.37 -20.38 6.28
N GLN A 48 -16.70 -19.11 6.06
CA GLN A 48 -17.58 -18.31 6.92
C GLN A 48 -18.50 -17.42 6.06
N PRO A 49 -19.46 -17.98 5.32
CA PRO A 49 -20.27 -17.25 4.34
C PRO A 49 -21.13 -16.11 4.92
N ASN A 50 -21.34 -16.10 6.24
CA ASN A 50 -22.05 -15.03 6.95
C ASN A 50 -21.13 -13.86 7.35
N LEU A 51 -19.79 -14.05 7.34
CA LEU A 51 -18.82 -13.01 7.63
C LEU A 51 -18.75 -12.03 6.46
N LYS A 52 -19.04 -10.75 6.71
CA LYS A 52 -18.90 -9.71 5.69
C LYS A 52 -17.49 -9.15 5.70
N VAL A 53 -16.77 -9.34 4.60
CA VAL A 53 -15.37 -8.90 4.43
C VAL A 53 -15.28 -7.83 3.34
N ALA A 54 -14.69 -6.69 3.65
CA ALA A 54 -14.31 -5.66 2.68
C ALA A 54 -12.80 -5.73 2.44
N GLY A 55 -12.36 -5.91 1.20
CA GLY A 55 -10.94 -5.95 0.86
C GLY A 55 -10.62 -4.99 -0.27
N PHE A 56 -9.71 -4.05 -0.02
CA PHE A 56 -9.35 -3.02 -1.01
C PHE A 56 -7.91 -2.53 -0.85
N SER A 57 -7.43 -1.86 -1.89
CA SER A 57 -6.07 -1.32 -1.96
C SER A 57 -6.07 0.18 -1.71
N ILE A 58 -5.01 0.74 -1.14
CA ILE A 58 -4.81 2.20 -1.16
C ILE A 58 -4.77 2.74 -2.59
N ASP A 59 -4.36 1.92 -3.57
CA ASP A 59 -4.34 2.28 -4.99
C ASP A 59 -5.76 2.52 -5.54
N ASP A 60 -6.81 1.97 -4.93
CA ASP A 60 -8.20 2.27 -5.31
C ASP A 60 -8.58 3.73 -4.99
N PHE A 61 -7.81 4.38 -4.13
CA PHE A 61 -7.96 5.76 -3.67
C PHE A 61 -6.95 6.71 -4.31
N TYR A 62 -6.37 6.36 -5.46
CA TYR A 62 -5.67 7.37 -6.26
C TYR A 62 -6.61 8.56 -6.58
N LEU A 63 -6.00 9.74 -6.73
CA LEU A 63 -6.71 10.92 -7.21
C LEU A 63 -7.36 10.62 -8.58
N PRO A 64 -8.55 11.16 -8.89
CA PRO A 64 -9.09 11.11 -10.23
C PRO A 64 -8.13 11.78 -11.23
N HIS A 65 -8.25 11.43 -12.51
CA HIS A 65 -7.30 11.82 -13.56
C HIS A 65 -7.06 13.33 -13.63
N ASP A 66 -8.12 14.13 -13.54
CA ASP A 66 -8.05 15.59 -13.57
C ASP A 66 -7.20 16.15 -12.41
N LYS A 67 -7.39 15.65 -11.20
CA LYS A 67 -6.61 16.03 -10.02
C LYS A 67 -5.18 15.50 -10.08
N GLN A 68 -4.97 14.31 -10.59
CA GLN A 68 -3.63 13.80 -10.82
C GLN A 68 -2.88 14.62 -11.90
N ALA A 69 -3.58 15.13 -12.91
CA ALA A 69 -3.00 15.98 -13.95
C ALA A 69 -2.55 17.34 -13.37
N GLU A 70 -3.33 17.95 -12.48
CA GLU A 70 -2.95 19.16 -11.73
C GLU A 70 -1.65 18.94 -10.93
N VAL A 71 -1.59 17.86 -10.13
CA VAL A 71 -0.39 17.49 -9.35
C VAL A 71 0.81 17.27 -10.27
N THR A 72 0.63 16.53 -11.36
CA THR A 72 1.69 16.21 -12.32
C THR A 72 2.23 17.47 -13.02
N ALA A 73 1.35 18.40 -13.39
CA ALA A 73 1.73 19.66 -14.02
C ALA A 73 2.58 20.53 -13.08
N ASN A 74 2.16 20.66 -11.81
CA ASN A 74 2.92 21.39 -10.80
C ASN A 74 4.28 20.73 -10.54
N ALA A 75 4.30 19.41 -10.39
CA ALA A 75 5.52 18.64 -10.18
C ALA A 75 6.51 18.79 -11.36
N ARG A 76 6.02 18.83 -12.61
CA ARG A 76 6.85 19.11 -13.79
C ARG A 76 7.46 20.51 -13.75
N ASN A 77 6.66 21.53 -13.38
CA ASN A 77 7.14 22.91 -13.28
C ASN A 77 8.27 23.07 -12.25
N GLU A 78 8.22 22.31 -11.16
CA GLU A 78 9.22 22.34 -10.09
C GLU A 78 10.40 21.36 -10.30
N GLY A 79 10.34 20.55 -11.36
CA GLY A 79 11.25 19.44 -11.60
C GLY A 79 11.16 18.34 -10.53
N ASN A 80 10.04 18.26 -9.80
CA ASN A 80 9.75 17.20 -8.85
C ASN A 80 9.35 15.94 -9.62
N TRP A 81 10.26 14.98 -9.77
CA TRP A 81 9.95 13.74 -10.51
C TRP A 81 9.11 12.74 -9.71
N VAL A 82 9.16 12.79 -8.38
CA VAL A 82 8.49 11.79 -7.54
C VAL A 82 6.97 11.96 -7.52
N LEU A 83 6.45 13.15 -7.80
CA LEU A 83 5.00 13.41 -7.91
C LEU A 83 4.48 13.49 -9.36
N GLN A 84 5.31 13.15 -10.35
CA GLN A 84 4.85 13.06 -11.74
C GLN A 84 4.11 11.73 -11.97
N GLY A 85 2.78 11.79 -11.95
CA GLY A 85 1.88 10.64 -12.08
C GLY A 85 1.64 9.90 -10.76
N ARG A 86 0.61 9.04 -10.73
CA ARG A 86 0.16 8.32 -9.53
C ARG A 86 1.26 7.44 -8.91
N GLY A 87 1.27 7.30 -7.59
CA GLY A 87 2.05 6.26 -6.91
C GLY A 87 2.47 6.58 -5.48
N LEU A 88 3.03 7.77 -5.27
CA LEU A 88 3.61 8.18 -3.99
C LEU A 88 2.61 8.94 -3.11
N PRO A 89 2.87 9.10 -1.80
CA PRO A 89 2.11 10.01 -0.96
C PRO A 89 1.98 11.39 -1.60
N GLY A 90 0.76 11.96 -1.58
CA GLY A 90 0.38 13.15 -2.34
C GLY A 90 -0.39 12.87 -3.63
N THR A 91 -0.48 11.60 -4.07
CA THR A 91 -1.27 11.21 -5.25
C THR A 91 -2.56 10.46 -4.91
N HIS A 92 -2.99 10.48 -3.66
CA HIS A 92 -4.15 9.74 -3.18
C HIS A 92 -5.19 10.70 -2.59
N ASP A 93 -6.45 10.32 -2.69
CA ASP A 93 -7.58 10.97 -2.05
C ASP A 93 -7.73 10.44 -0.62
N VAL A 94 -6.91 10.99 0.28
CA VAL A 94 -6.81 10.53 1.66
C VAL A 94 -8.09 10.85 2.45
N GLU A 95 -8.76 11.95 2.11
CA GLU A 95 -10.05 12.31 2.71
C GLU A 95 -11.12 11.26 2.41
N LEU A 96 -11.23 10.82 1.15
CA LEU A 96 -12.13 9.73 0.78
C LEU A 96 -11.78 8.41 1.48
N LEU A 97 -10.48 8.08 1.61
CA LEU A 97 -10.04 6.89 2.34
C LEU A 97 -10.44 6.93 3.82
N GLN A 98 -10.26 8.08 4.47
CA GLN A 98 -10.68 8.29 5.86
C GLN A 98 -12.21 8.19 6.01
N GLU A 99 -12.98 8.78 5.08
CA GLU A 99 -14.45 8.69 5.08
C GLU A 99 -14.93 7.25 4.96
N VAL A 100 -14.36 6.49 4.02
CA VAL A 100 -14.72 5.09 3.79
C VAL A 100 -14.43 4.26 5.04
N LEU A 101 -13.24 4.38 5.62
CA LEU A 101 -12.88 3.63 6.84
C LEU A 101 -13.76 4.03 8.03
N ALA A 102 -14.10 5.30 8.18
CA ALA A 102 -14.99 5.76 9.24
C ALA A 102 -16.40 5.15 9.10
N LYS A 103 -16.97 5.13 7.88
CA LYS A 103 -18.27 4.51 7.61
C LYS A 103 -18.24 3.00 7.82
N LEU A 104 -17.21 2.31 7.34
CA LEU A 104 -17.00 0.87 7.59
C LEU A 104 -16.94 0.58 9.08
N ARG A 105 -16.11 1.32 9.84
CA ARG A 105 -15.99 1.20 11.31
C ARG A 105 -17.34 1.39 12.00
N ALA A 106 -18.13 2.35 11.54
CA ALA A 106 -19.46 2.66 12.07
C ALA A 106 -20.55 1.70 11.57
N LYS A 107 -20.21 0.68 10.75
CA LYS A 107 -21.14 -0.27 10.14
C LYS A 107 -22.23 0.40 9.32
N GLN A 108 -21.90 1.53 8.69
CA GLN A 108 -22.80 2.29 7.83
C GLN A 108 -22.64 1.88 6.37
N PRO A 109 -23.71 2.04 5.55
CA PRO A 109 -23.60 1.85 4.11
C PRO A 109 -22.53 2.74 3.50
N VAL A 110 -21.71 2.17 2.63
CA VAL A 110 -20.59 2.85 1.98
C VAL A 110 -20.26 2.21 0.65
N ALA A 111 -19.72 3.00 -0.28
CA ALA A 111 -19.16 2.52 -1.53
C ALA A 111 -17.65 2.78 -1.51
N VAL A 112 -16.86 1.75 -1.80
CA VAL A 112 -15.40 1.80 -1.90
C VAL A 112 -15.03 2.06 -3.37
N PRO A 113 -14.20 3.07 -3.67
CA PRO A 113 -13.81 3.35 -5.04
C PRO A 113 -13.09 2.17 -5.69
N LYS A 114 -13.06 2.19 -7.02
CA LYS A 114 -12.23 1.33 -7.85
C LYS A 114 -11.45 2.20 -8.82
N TYR A 115 -10.21 1.83 -9.11
CA TYR A 115 -9.34 2.61 -9.98
C TYR A 115 -8.93 1.81 -11.22
N ASP A 116 -9.19 2.34 -12.40
CA ASP A 116 -8.73 1.76 -13.66
C ASP A 116 -7.35 2.33 -14.01
N LYS A 117 -6.31 1.53 -13.77
CA LYS A 117 -4.92 1.88 -14.10
C LYS A 117 -4.65 1.96 -15.60
N SER A 118 -5.56 1.46 -16.46
CA SER A 118 -5.42 1.44 -17.91
C SER A 118 -6.07 2.62 -18.63
N ALA A 119 -7.00 3.31 -17.97
CA ALA A 119 -7.62 4.53 -18.50
C ALA A 119 -6.58 5.60 -18.86
N PHE A 120 -6.94 6.52 -19.76
CA PHE A 120 -6.06 7.61 -20.22
C PHE A 120 -4.66 7.13 -20.65
N ASN A 121 -4.59 6.10 -21.50
CA ASN A 121 -3.34 5.51 -21.98
C ASN A 121 -2.39 5.05 -20.86
N GLY A 122 -2.96 4.53 -19.76
CA GLY A 122 -2.19 4.03 -18.62
C GLY A 122 -1.85 5.08 -17.56
N GLU A 123 -2.28 6.34 -17.71
CA GLU A 123 -2.23 7.34 -16.63
C GLU A 123 -3.22 7.00 -15.51
N GLY A 124 -4.34 6.37 -15.89
CA GLY A 124 -5.37 5.82 -15.03
C GLY A 124 -6.39 6.84 -14.53
N ASP A 125 -7.56 6.35 -14.12
CA ASP A 125 -8.62 7.18 -13.54
C ASP A 125 -9.50 6.38 -12.57
N ARG A 126 -10.22 7.09 -11.70
CA ARG A 126 -11.21 6.50 -10.81
C ARG A 126 -12.44 6.11 -11.63
N LEU A 127 -12.95 4.90 -11.40
CA LEU A 127 -14.19 4.46 -12.02
C LEU A 127 -15.38 5.31 -11.53
N PRO A 128 -16.45 5.45 -12.33
CA PRO A 128 -17.69 6.10 -11.90
C PRO A 128 -18.26 5.48 -10.62
N GLN A 129 -18.92 6.29 -9.78
CA GLN A 129 -19.51 5.83 -8.50
C GLN A 129 -20.48 4.64 -8.64
N SER A 130 -21.11 4.46 -9.81
CA SER A 130 -21.97 3.31 -10.10
C SER A 130 -21.23 1.98 -10.09
N GLU A 131 -19.92 1.99 -10.32
CA GLU A 131 -19.03 0.81 -10.39
C GLU A 131 -18.20 0.62 -9.12
N TRP A 132 -18.40 1.49 -8.12
CA TRP A 132 -17.77 1.32 -6.80
C TRP A 132 -18.34 0.10 -6.10
N GLU A 133 -17.52 -0.55 -5.28
CA GLU A 133 -17.91 -1.72 -4.51
C GLU A 133 -18.78 -1.30 -3.34
N LYS A 134 -20.04 -1.75 -3.31
CA LYS A 134 -21.03 -1.32 -2.33
C LYS A 134 -21.09 -2.29 -1.16
N PHE A 135 -21.09 -1.72 0.04
CA PHE A 135 -21.35 -2.41 1.29
C PHE A 135 -22.62 -1.79 1.89
N ASP A 136 -23.73 -2.52 1.86
CA ASP A 136 -25.06 -2.02 2.27
C ASP A 136 -25.29 -2.00 3.79
N GLY A 137 -24.28 -2.32 4.60
CA GLY A 137 -24.42 -2.37 6.05
C GLY A 137 -23.17 -2.86 6.79
N ALA A 138 -23.38 -3.65 7.84
CA ALA A 138 -22.31 -4.09 8.72
C ALA A 138 -21.28 -4.98 8.00
N VAL A 139 -20.03 -4.51 7.98
CA VAL A 139 -18.84 -5.30 7.67
C VAL A 139 -18.24 -5.81 8.97
N ASP A 140 -17.71 -7.03 8.96
CA ASP A 140 -17.08 -7.66 10.12
C ASP A 140 -15.54 -7.57 10.05
N LEU A 141 -14.98 -7.62 8.84
CA LEU A 141 -13.54 -7.56 8.57
C LEU A 141 -13.25 -6.57 7.44
N VAL A 142 -12.29 -5.68 7.66
CA VAL A 142 -11.73 -4.78 6.64
C VAL A 142 -10.26 -5.15 6.42
N LEU A 143 -9.90 -5.41 5.17
CA LEU A 143 -8.54 -5.67 4.70
C LEU A 143 -8.10 -4.49 3.83
N LEU A 144 -7.19 -3.66 4.32
CA LEU A 144 -6.61 -2.54 3.56
C LEU A 144 -5.15 -2.84 3.24
N GLU A 145 -4.84 -3.04 1.97
CA GLU A 145 -3.46 -3.29 1.52
C GLU A 145 -2.82 -2.12 0.80
N GLY A 146 -1.49 -2.04 0.86
CA GLY A 146 -0.74 -1.10 0.03
C GLY A 146 0.76 -1.16 0.26
N TRP A 147 1.52 -0.67 -0.71
CA TRP A 147 2.98 -0.87 -0.71
C TRP A 147 3.72 0.03 0.31
N PHE A 148 3.13 1.18 0.65
CA PHE A 148 3.58 2.06 1.73
C PHE A 148 2.60 2.08 2.92
N THR A 149 1.62 1.16 2.96
CA THR A 149 0.66 1.11 4.06
C THR A 149 1.40 1.01 5.39
N GLY A 150 1.10 1.91 6.32
CA GLY A 150 1.76 1.99 7.62
C GLY A 150 3.11 2.73 7.64
N PHE A 151 3.60 3.26 6.50
CA PHE A 151 4.74 4.17 6.53
C PHE A 151 4.34 5.46 7.25
N ARG A 152 5.12 5.83 8.25
CA ARG A 152 4.93 7.07 9.01
C ARG A 152 5.99 8.08 8.63
N ALA A 153 5.53 9.31 8.40
CA ALA A 153 6.37 10.48 8.27
C ALA A 153 7.47 10.49 9.36
N LEU A 154 8.66 10.86 8.94
CA LEU A 154 9.79 11.11 9.82
C LEU A 154 9.68 12.54 10.34
N GLU A 155 9.98 12.73 11.61
CA GLU A 155 10.12 14.07 12.17
C GLU A 155 11.17 14.87 11.38
N PRO A 156 11.05 16.21 11.25
CA PRO A 156 11.91 17.01 10.38
C PRO A 156 13.41 16.77 10.57
N GLY A 157 13.87 16.66 11.83
CA GLY A 157 15.27 16.35 12.14
C GLY A 157 15.69 14.95 11.70
N THR A 158 14.84 13.94 11.93
CA THR A 158 15.11 12.56 11.51
C THR A 158 15.10 12.43 10.00
N PHE A 159 14.16 13.08 9.31
CA PHE A 159 14.11 13.14 7.84
C PHE A 159 15.38 13.78 7.27
N THR A 160 15.78 14.92 7.84
CA THR A 160 17.01 15.63 7.48
C THR A 160 18.24 14.74 7.60
N THR A 161 18.42 14.09 8.75
CA THR A 161 19.51 13.14 8.94
C THR A 161 19.43 12.00 7.93
N ALA A 162 18.28 11.34 7.81
CA ALA A 162 18.10 10.21 6.89
C ALA A 162 18.46 10.58 5.44
N TYR A 163 18.03 11.75 4.96
CA TYR A 163 18.39 12.23 3.63
C TYR A 163 19.90 12.45 3.50
N PHE A 164 20.51 13.29 4.36
CA PHE A 164 21.90 13.70 4.20
C PHE A 164 22.94 12.61 4.53
N THR A 165 22.56 11.55 5.25
CA THR A 165 23.45 10.40 5.51
C THR A 165 23.43 9.35 4.39
N ASN A 166 22.54 9.47 3.41
CA ASN A 166 22.55 8.59 2.24
C ASN A 166 23.75 8.87 1.34
N TRP A 167 24.27 7.82 0.69
CA TRP A 167 25.39 7.94 -0.23
C TRP A 167 25.09 8.93 -1.37
N PRO A 168 26.06 9.74 -1.84
CA PRO A 168 25.83 10.72 -2.91
C PRO A 168 25.29 10.12 -4.22
N SER A 169 25.59 8.85 -4.51
CA SER A 169 25.12 8.13 -5.70
C SER A 169 23.78 7.38 -5.50
N SER A 170 23.18 7.45 -4.31
CA SER A 170 21.93 6.76 -3.99
C SER A 170 20.72 7.34 -4.73
N LEU A 171 19.65 6.56 -4.84
CA LEU A 171 18.38 7.01 -5.42
C LEU A 171 17.74 8.14 -4.62
N VAL A 172 17.96 8.19 -3.29
CA VAL A 172 17.53 9.32 -2.45
C VAL A 172 18.19 10.63 -2.92
N GLN A 173 19.50 10.61 -3.17
CA GLN A 173 20.27 11.78 -3.61
C GLN A 173 20.07 12.14 -5.09
N LYS A 174 19.36 11.33 -5.88
CA LYS A 174 18.89 11.70 -7.22
C LYS A 174 17.71 12.69 -7.19
N HIS A 175 17.04 12.84 -6.05
CA HIS A 175 15.94 13.77 -5.86
C HIS A 175 16.39 14.91 -4.95
N LYS A 176 15.82 16.10 -5.15
CA LYS A 176 16.14 17.24 -4.27
C LYS A 176 15.53 17.01 -2.90
N PHE A 177 16.21 17.47 -1.85
CA PHE A 177 15.76 17.38 -0.46
C PHE A 177 14.27 17.76 -0.29
N TYR A 178 13.88 18.92 -0.81
CA TYR A 178 12.53 19.45 -0.65
C TYR A 178 11.46 18.66 -1.42
N HIS A 179 11.82 17.95 -2.50
CA HIS A 179 10.88 17.07 -3.21
C HIS A 179 10.54 15.83 -2.37
N LEU A 180 11.53 15.24 -1.71
CA LEU A 180 11.28 14.11 -0.80
C LEU A 180 10.68 14.57 0.53
N GLN A 181 10.98 15.80 0.95
CA GLN A 181 10.36 16.42 2.12
C GLN A 181 8.86 16.60 1.91
N GLU A 182 8.44 17.07 0.73
CA GLU A 182 7.03 17.17 0.39
C GLU A 182 6.34 15.80 0.52
N VAL A 183 6.93 14.73 -0.03
CA VAL A 183 6.39 13.37 0.13
C VAL A 183 6.34 12.92 1.59
N ASN A 184 7.31 13.30 2.43
CA ASN A 184 7.30 13.05 3.86
C ASN A 184 6.14 13.77 4.57
N GLU A 185 5.87 15.03 4.20
CA GLU A 185 4.75 15.81 4.73
C GLU A 185 3.41 15.21 4.29
N ARG A 186 3.29 14.78 3.04
CA ARG A 186 2.11 14.06 2.53
C ARG A 186 1.85 12.72 3.22
N LEU A 187 2.88 12.07 3.78
CA LEU A 187 2.68 10.86 4.60
C LEU A 187 1.95 11.15 5.91
N GLU A 188 1.99 12.38 6.44
CA GLU A 188 1.29 12.75 7.67
C GLU A 188 -0.24 12.61 7.53
N GLU A 189 -0.76 12.90 6.34
CA GLU A 189 -2.19 12.80 6.01
C GLU A 189 -2.74 11.38 6.27
N PHE A 190 -1.90 10.34 6.15
CA PHE A 190 -2.29 8.95 6.35
C PHE A 190 -2.23 8.46 7.80
N HIS A 191 -1.70 9.24 8.76
CA HIS A 191 -1.49 8.74 10.12
C HIS A 191 -2.79 8.29 10.79
N SER A 192 -3.88 9.04 10.61
CA SER A 192 -5.21 8.67 11.13
C SER A 192 -5.74 7.36 10.55
N VAL A 193 -5.45 7.08 9.27
CA VAL A 193 -5.76 5.82 8.60
C VAL A 193 -4.97 4.69 9.23
N TRP A 194 -3.67 4.87 9.41
CA TRP A 194 -2.79 3.87 10.04
C TRP A 194 -3.13 3.60 11.50
N ASP A 195 -3.54 4.62 12.24
CA ASP A 195 -3.98 4.53 13.64
C ASP A 195 -5.31 3.78 13.79
N SER A 196 -6.05 3.60 12.70
CA SER A 196 -7.31 2.86 12.69
C SER A 196 -7.11 1.33 12.68
N PHE A 197 -5.90 0.82 12.42
CA PHE A 197 -5.67 -0.61 12.36
C PHE A 197 -5.73 -1.28 13.74
N ASP A 198 -6.58 -2.30 13.86
CA ASP A 198 -6.64 -3.17 15.04
C ASP A 198 -5.56 -4.26 14.99
N TYR A 199 -5.17 -4.66 13.78
CA TYR A 199 -4.10 -5.59 13.52
C TYR A 199 -3.35 -5.20 12.24
N PHE A 200 -2.10 -5.61 12.12
CA PHE A 200 -1.28 -5.22 10.98
C PHE A 200 -0.39 -6.38 10.52
N VAL A 201 -0.47 -6.75 9.25
CA VAL A 201 0.38 -7.77 8.64
C VAL A 201 1.36 -7.07 7.71
N PHE A 202 2.66 -7.37 7.79
CA PHE A 202 3.61 -6.79 6.86
C PHE A 202 4.71 -7.74 6.42
N PHE A 203 5.10 -7.58 5.16
CA PHE A 203 6.14 -8.37 4.52
C PHE A 203 7.50 -7.67 4.69
N ASP A 204 8.43 -8.39 5.29
CA ASP A 204 9.83 -8.00 5.51
C ASP A 204 10.73 -8.82 4.57
N THR A 205 11.27 -8.19 3.53
CA THR A 205 12.17 -8.89 2.60
C THR A 205 13.62 -8.80 3.05
N ASP A 206 14.39 -9.84 2.79
CA ASP A 206 15.83 -9.86 3.05
C ASP A 206 16.61 -8.78 2.27
N SER A 207 16.12 -8.38 1.10
CA SER A 207 16.65 -7.25 0.33
C SER A 207 15.55 -6.48 -0.40
N THR A 208 15.56 -5.15 -0.28
CA THR A 208 14.64 -4.29 -1.06
C THR A 208 14.91 -4.37 -2.56
N ASP A 209 16.09 -4.83 -2.99
CA ASP A 209 16.42 -5.02 -4.41
C ASP A 209 15.54 -6.08 -5.08
N ASN A 210 14.96 -7.00 -4.30
CA ASN A 210 14.02 -8.01 -4.80
C ASN A 210 12.80 -7.38 -5.49
N VAL A 211 12.43 -6.14 -5.16
CA VAL A 211 11.36 -5.40 -5.84
C VAL A 211 11.62 -5.24 -7.33
N TYR A 212 12.88 -5.06 -7.75
CA TYR A 212 13.23 -4.99 -9.17
C TYR A 212 12.94 -6.32 -9.87
N ALA A 213 13.38 -7.44 -9.28
CA ALA A 213 13.15 -8.77 -9.82
C ALA A 213 11.64 -9.07 -9.88
N TRP A 214 10.91 -8.82 -8.80
CA TRP A 214 9.46 -9.06 -8.76
C TRP A 214 8.68 -8.19 -9.73
N ARG A 215 9.06 -6.92 -9.91
CA ARG A 215 8.38 -6.06 -10.88
C ARG A 215 8.67 -6.50 -12.32
N GLN A 216 9.89 -6.98 -12.59
CA GLN A 216 10.25 -7.54 -13.88
C GLN A 216 9.43 -8.80 -14.19
N GLU A 217 9.32 -9.73 -13.23
CA GLU A 217 8.48 -10.94 -13.38
C GLU A 217 7.03 -10.59 -13.73
N GLN A 218 6.44 -9.62 -13.03
CA GLN A 218 5.08 -9.15 -13.31
C GLN A 218 4.95 -8.54 -14.72
N GLU A 219 5.96 -7.81 -15.18
CA GLU A 219 5.96 -7.22 -16.51
C GLU A 219 6.12 -8.29 -17.60
N ASP A 220 6.98 -9.28 -17.39
CA ASP A 220 7.18 -10.40 -18.30
C ASP A 220 5.89 -11.22 -18.46
N GLU A 221 5.17 -11.49 -17.35
CA GLU A 221 3.86 -12.12 -17.38
C GLU A 221 2.80 -11.28 -18.12
N LEU A 222 2.83 -9.95 -17.96
CA LEU A 222 1.92 -9.04 -18.65
C LEU A 222 2.18 -9.05 -20.16
N ILE A 223 3.45 -9.00 -20.57
CA ILE A 223 3.86 -9.08 -21.98
C ILE A 223 3.46 -10.44 -22.56
N ALA A 224 3.64 -11.54 -21.83
CA ALA A 224 3.21 -12.85 -22.28
C ALA A 224 1.69 -12.93 -22.52
N LYS A 225 0.89 -12.21 -21.72
CA LYS A 225 -0.58 -12.19 -21.83
C LYS A 225 -1.12 -11.18 -22.85
N LYS A 226 -0.50 -9.99 -22.97
CA LYS A 226 -1.02 -8.85 -23.75
C LYS A 226 -0.16 -8.48 -24.97
N GLY A 227 1.00 -9.11 -25.14
CA GLY A 227 1.94 -8.85 -26.23
C GLY A 227 2.69 -7.51 -26.15
N THR A 228 2.43 -6.70 -25.13
CA THR A 228 3.02 -5.36 -24.96
C THR A 228 3.26 -5.07 -23.48
N GLY A 229 4.26 -4.23 -23.19
CA GLY A 229 4.67 -3.86 -21.84
C GLY A 229 5.95 -3.02 -21.84
N MET A 230 6.46 -2.71 -20.66
CA MET A 230 7.69 -1.96 -20.46
C MET A 230 8.96 -2.78 -20.79
N THR A 231 9.99 -2.12 -21.29
CA THR A 231 11.33 -2.70 -21.37
C THR A 231 11.94 -2.86 -19.96
N LYS A 232 13.03 -3.63 -19.82
CA LYS A 232 13.73 -3.79 -18.54
C LYS A 232 14.21 -2.46 -17.96
N GLU A 233 14.66 -1.54 -18.81
CA GLU A 233 15.10 -0.21 -18.42
C GLU A 233 13.93 0.65 -17.94
N GLN A 234 12.77 0.54 -18.60
CA GLN A 234 11.54 1.21 -18.19
C GLN A 234 11.00 0.66 -16.86
N VAL A 235 11.04 -0.67 -16.66
CA VAL A 235 10.72 -1.30 -15.38
C VAL A 235 11.64 -0.78 -14.27
N ARG A 236 12.95 -0.73 -14.53
CA ARG A 236 13.91 -0.20 -13.56
C ARG A 236 13.64 1.27 -13.24
N ALA A 237 13.43 2.11 -14.23
CA ALA A 237 13.09 3.52 -14.04
C ALA A 237 11.76 3.69 -13.29
N PHE A 238 10.77 2.83 -13.54
CA PHE A 238 9.52 2.80 -12.79
C PHE A 238 9.78 2.52 -11.31
N VAL A 239 10.52 1.45 -11.00
CA VAL A 239 10.84 1.04 -9.62
C VAL A 239 11.70 2.09 -8.91
N ASP A 240 12.67 2.70 -9.60
CA ASP A 240 13.55 3.76 -9.07
C ASP A 240 12.75 4.91 -8.45
N ARG A 241 11.53 5.20 -8.95
CA ARG A 241 10.64 6.22 -8.38
C ARG A 241 10.13 5.89 -6.97
N TYR A 242 9.97 4.61 -6.66
CA TYR A 242 9.46 4.13 -5.37
C TYR A 242 10.57 3.86 -4.35
N MET A 243 11.78 3.57 -4.83
CA MET A 243 12.91 3.18 -3.99
C MET A 243 13.33 4.17 -2.90
N PRO A 244 13.31 5.50 -3.11
CA PRO A 244 13.57 6.45 -2.03
C PRO A 244 12.67 6.22 -0.81
N MET A 245 11.42 5.79 -1.02
CA MET A 245 10.50 5.50 0.07
C MET A 245 10.89 4.23 0.83
N TYR A 246 11.37 3.19 0.15
CA TYR A 246 11.87 2.01 0.85
C TYR A 246 13.12 2.36 1.68
N VAL A 247 14.06 3.10 1.11
CA VAL A 247 15.28 3.52 1.81
C VAL A 247 14.96 4.34 3.06
N LEU A 248 14.04 5.30 2.96
CA LEU A 248 13.77 6.24 4.06
C LEU A 248 12.86 5.65 5.15
N TYR A 249 11.86 4.83 4.80
CA TYR A 249 10.77 4.48 5.72
C TYR A 249 10.64 2.98 6.02
N TYR A 250 11.06 2.09 5.11
CA TYR A 250 10.78 0.65 5.23
C TYR A 250 11.41 0.02 6.47
N TRP A 251 12.65 0.40 6.80
CA TRP A 251 13.34 -0.09 7.99
C TRP A 251 12.53 0.17 9.29
N ARG A 252 11.82 1.31 9.36
CA ARG A 252 11.01 1.68 10.52
C ARG A 252 9.79 0.79 10.63
N LEU A 253 9.12 0.52 9.49
CA LEU A 253 8.03 -0.45 9.41
C LEU A 253 8.52 -1.83 9.87
N CYS A 254 9.63 -2.33 9.31
CA CYS A 254 10.15 -3.66 9.63
C CYS A 254 10.55 -3.81 11.11
N ARG A 255 10.97 -2.72 11.75
CA ARG A 255 11.36 -2.72 13.16
C ARG A 255 10.18 -2.62 14.13
N LYS A 256 9.15 -1.84 13.79
CA LYS A 256 8.10 -1.46 14.76
C LYS A 256 6.70 -1.94 14.41
N GLY A 257 6.44 -2.33 13.16
CA GLY A 257 5.09 -2.42 12.65
C GLY A 257 4.36 -1.07 12.69
N THR A 258 3.03 -1.12 12.62
CA THR A 258 2.16 0.06 12.53
C THR A 258 1.11 0.09 13.62
N ALA A 259 0.52 -1.07 13.93
CA ALA A 259 -0.46 -1.22 14.99
C ALA A 259 0.22 -1.26 16.37
N LYS A 260 -0.59 -1.25 17.43
CA LYS A 260 -0.11 -1.35 18.81
C LYS A 260 0.79 -2.58 18.99
N LYS A 261 1.76 -2.51 19.91
CA LYS A 261 2.68 -3.60 20.20
C LYS A 261 1.92 -4.92 20.46
N GLY A 262 2.37 -6.01 19.84
CA GLY A 262 1.71 -7.31 19.94
C GLY A 262 0.48 -7.47 19.04
N LYS A 263 0.22 -6.50 18.16
CA LYS A 263 -0.84 -6.54 17.13
C LYS A 263 -0.27 -6.44 15.71
N ASN A 264 1.01 -6.79 15.54
CA ASN A 264 1.66 -6.80 14.24
C ASN A 264 2.19 -8.20 13.93
N LEU A 265 1.89 -8.73 12.74
CA LEU A 265 2.47 -9.97 12.22
C LEU A 265 3.49 -9.64 11.14
N LYS A 266 4.77 -9.88 11.44
CA LYS A 266 5.83 -9.79 10.46
C LYS A 266 5.97 -11.11 9.72
N VAL A 267 5.97 -11.05 8.40
CA VAL A 267 6.22 -12.20 7.52
C VAL A 267 7.52 -11.92 6.77
N ARG A 268 8.60 -12.62 7.13
CA ARG A 268 9.88 -12.47 6.44
C ARG A 268 9.92 -13.37 5.21
N ILE A 269 10.32 -12.81 4.07
CA ILE A 269 10.40 -13.53 2.79
C ILE A 269 11.73 -13.30 2.06
N ASP A 270 12.15 -14.27 1.25
CA ASP A 270 13.27 -14.15 0.33
C ASP A 270 12.84 -13.69 -1.08
N GLU A 271 13.78 -13.61 -2.01
CA GLU A 271 13.55 -13.27 -3.43
C GLU A 271 12.52 -14.20 -4.10
N LYS A 272 12.41 -15.47 -3.70
CA LYS A 272 11.43 -16.42 -4.25
C LYS A 272 10.07 -16.33 -3.57
N ARG A 273 9.90 -15.39 -2.62
CA ARG A 273 8.73 -15.24 -1.76
C ARG A 273 8.53 -16.45 -0.84
N GLU A 274 9.58 -17.23 -0.60
CA GLU A 274 9.57 -18.29 0.40
C GLU A 274 9.59 -17.67 1.79
N VAL A 275 8.78 -18.20 2.70
CA VAL A 275 8.69 -17.66 4.06
C VAL A 275 9.90 -18.11 4.87
N LEU A 276 10.70 -17.14 5.29
CA LEU A 276 11.85 -17.34 6.17
C LEU A 276 11.42 -17.41 7.64
N SER A 277 10.47 -16.57 8.06
CA SER A 277 9.93 -16.59 9.43
C SER A 277 8.60 -15.83 9.53
N ILE A 278 7.79 -16.18 10.52
CA ILE A 278 6.58 -15.44 10.90
C ILE A 278 6.63 -15.16 12.40
N GLU A 279 6.53 -13.89 12.79
CA GLU A 279 6.63 -13.46 14.20
C GLU A 279 5.66 -12.33 14.53
N VAL A 280 5.20 -12.28 15.77
CA VAL A 280 4.38 -11.16 16.28
C VAL A 280 5.29 -10.12 16.91
N VAL A 281 5.15 -8.84 16.52
CA VAL A 281 5.97 -7.70 17.00
C VAL A 281 5.18 -6.59 17.69
#